data_AF-W1W5Y4-F1
#
_entry.id   AF-W1W5Y4-F1
#
_cell.length_a   1.000
_cell.length_b   1.000
_cell.length_c   1.000
_cell.angle_alpha   90.00
_cell.angle_beta   90.00
_cell.angle_gamma   90.00
#
_symmetry.space_group_name_H-M   'P 1'
#
loop_
_entity.id
_entity.type
_entity.pdbx_description
1 polymer ?
#
loop_
_entity_poly.entity_id
_entity_poly.type
_entity_poly.pdbx_seq_one_letter_code
_entity_poly.pdbx_strand_id
1 'polypeptide(L)'
;YTITDGEGRIMLNHDQIVISHSSWRINDQAAKLNGLITLGKDEEYLNLNVVADKVALEAITDVGITGVVGGRAHIGGTTVAPRVDATIGGDGISYKGYHVDRVQGNVVYDNGLVRIDDAQLSIGSGNAKVKGQYVVDTGDFDAVANVHALSLDTFTQDMTMPITGTIDGEIHVLGKNNQLTDLVGAVQGHHIGVRGVILDSVKADLTHSDNLTNITMVGNMGAGSFSGYGSIQNGSRN
;
A
#
# COMPACT_ATOMS: atom_id res chain seq x y z
N TYR A 1 12.93 -18.65 3.25
CA TYR A 1 13.34 -18.30 1.89
C TYR A 1 14.43 -19.24 1.44
N THR A 2 14.38 -19.68 0.18
CA THR A 2 15.37 -20.61 -0.40
C THR A 2 16.11 -19.91 -1.53
N ILE A 3 17.43 -19.83 -1.42
CA ILE A 3 18.30 -19.43 -2.53
C ILE A 3 18.51 -20.68 -3.39
N THR A 4 18.10 -20.61 -4.65
CA THR A 4 18.10 -21.76 -5.57
C THR A 4 19.33 -21.76 -6.47
N ASP A 5 19.78 -20.57 -6.87
CA ASP A 5 20.96 -20.38 -7.71
C ASP A 5 21.51 -18.95 -7.53
N GLY A 6 22.79 -18.77 -7.80
CA GLY A 6 23.46 -17.48 -7.66
C GLY A 6 24.82 -17.46 -8.34
N GLU A 7 25.02 -16.47 -9.20
CA GLU A 7 26.32 -16.19 -9.82
C GLU A 7 26.75 -14.77 -9.46
N GLY A 8 28.05 -14.55 -9.29
CA GLY A 8 28.59 -13.22 -9.01
C GLY A 8 30.09 -13.21 -8.83
N ARG A 9 30.68 -12.01 -8.89
CA ARG A 9 32.08 -11.80 -8.54
C ARG A 9 32.16 -11.24 -7.14
N ILE A 10 32.86 -11.96 -6.27
CA ILE A 10 33.11 -11.57 -4.89
C ILE A 10 34.61 -11.35 -4.73
N MET A 11 35.01 -10.16 -4.29
CA MET A 11 36.38 -9.84 -3.95
C MET A 11 36.49 -9.55 -2.46
N LEU A 12 37.41 -10.24 -1.79
CA LEU A 12 37.76 -9.99 -0.40
C LEU A 12 39.01 -9.13 -0.37
N ASN A 13 38.96 -7.99 0.33
CA ASN A 13 40.09 -7.10 0.50
C ASN A 13 40.13 -6.59 1.94
N HIS A 14 41.04 -7.12 2.76
CA HIS A 14 41.18 -6.77 4.18
C HIS A 14 39.84 -6.84 4.93
N ASP A 15 39.24 -5.69 5.20
CA ASP A 15 37.97 -5.48 5.90
C ASP A 15 36.80 -5.25 4.95
N GLN A 16 36.91 -5.60 3.67
CA GLN A 16 35.91 -5.32 2.65
C GLN A 16 35.53 -6.56 1.84
N ILE A 17 34.23 -6.72 1.62
CA ILE A 17 33.65 -7.65 0.65
C ILE A 17 33.01 -6.82 -0.45
N VAL A 18 33.57 -6.90 -1.66
CA VAL A 18 33.02 -6.24 -2.85
C VAL A 18 32.26 -7.27 -3.68
N ILE A 19 30.97 -6.99 -3.91
CA ILE A 19 30.06 -7.80 -4.70
C ILE A 19 29.78 -7.07 -6.02
N SER A 20 30.04 -7.72 -7.14
CA SER A 20 29.78 -7.14 -8.46
C SER A 20 29.25 -8.19 -9.43
N HIS A 21 28.53 -7.73 -10.46
CA HIS A 21 28.00 -8.57 -11.52
C HIS A 21 27.22 -9.79 -10.98
N SER A 22 26.49 -9.62 -9.88
CA SER A 22 25.82 -10.73 -9.22
C SER A 22 24.33 -10.80 -9.55
N SER A 23 23.84 -12.02 -9.70
CA SER A 23 22.45 -12.37 -10.00
C SER A 23 22.08 -13.57 -9.14
N TRP A 24 20.98 -13.47 -8.41
CA TRP A 24 20.53 -14.44 -7.43
C TRP A 24 19.09 -14.82 -7.70
N ARG A 25 18.74 -16.08 -7.44
CA ARG A 25 17.36 -16.57 -7.46
C ARG A 25 16.89 -16.89 -6.05
N ILE A 26 16.02 -16.05 -5.52
CA ILE A 26 15.40 -16.19 -4.20
C ILE A 26 13.94 -16.57 -4.43
N ASN A 27 13.51 -17.75 -3.97
CA ASN A 27 12.16 -18.28 -4.23
C ASN A 27 11.78 -18.19 -5.73
N ASP A 28 12.70 -18.59 -6.60
CA ASP A 28 12.59 -18.51 -8.06
C ASP A 28 12.44 -17.10 -8.67
N GLN A 29 12.58 -16.05 -7.86
CA GLN A 29 12.58 -14.67 -8.30
C GLN A 29 14.02 -14.19 -8.52
N ALA A 30 14.28 -13.60 -9.67
CA ALA A 30 15.62 -13.11 -10.02
C ALA A 30 15.85 -11.69 -9.49
N ALA A 31 16.96 -11.49 -8.79
CA ALA A 31 17.41 -10.18 -8.33
C ALA A 31 18.92 -10.03 -8.60
N LYS A 32 19.33 -8.82 -8.99
CA LYS A 32 20.73 -8.43 -9.12
C LYS A 32 21.15 -7.67 -7.88
N LEU A 33 22.35 -7.97 -7.39
CA LEU A 33 22.94 -7.34 -6.21
C LEU A 33 24.34 -6.85 -6.56
N ASN A 34 24.70 -5.66 -6.08
CA ASN A 34 26.08 -5.20 -6.11
C ASN A 34 26.33 -4.24 -4.95
N GLY A 35 27.57 -4.16 -4.48
CA GLY A 35 27.91 -3.23 -3.43
C GLY A 35 29.12 -3.66 -2.61
N LEU A 36 29.23 -3.02 -1.46
CA LEU A 36 30.32 -3.17 -0.52
C LEU A 36 29.74 -3.56 0.84
N ILE A 37 30.37 -4.53 1.49
CA ILE A 37 30.20 -4.81 2.91
C ILE A 37 31.54 -4.49 3.58
N THR A 38 31.53 -3.63 4.60
CA THR A 38 32.71 -3.36 5.43
C THR A 38 32.62 -4.16 6.72
N LEU A 39 33.61 -5.02 6.96
CA LEU A 39 33.74 -5.88 8.12
C LEU A 39 34.36 -5.08 9.27
N GLY A 40 33.51 -4.42 10.06
CA GLY A 40 33.93 -3.74 11.27
C GLY A 40 34.32 -4.71 12.38
N LYS A 41 34.88 -4.19 13.48
CA LYS A 41 35.22 -5.02 14.66
C LYS A 41 33.98 -5.52 15.40
N ASP A 42 32.95 -4.70 15.46
CA ASP A 42 31.74 -4.95 16.25
C ASP A 42 30.51 -5.21 15.35
N GLU A 43 30.43 -4.55 14.19
CA GLU A 43 29.31 -4.70 13.24
C GLU A 43 29.79 -4.57 11.79
N GLU A 44 29.07 -5.20 10.87
CA GLU A 44 29.26 -5.01 9.44
C GLU A 44 28.40 -3.86 8.89
N TYR A 45 29.00 -3.04 8.03
CA TYR A 45 28.32 -1.93 7.36
C TYR A 45 27.95 -2.32 5.93
N LEU A 46 26.70 -2.05 5.58
CA LEU A 46 26.11 -2.34 4.29
C LEU A 46 26.13 -1.10 3.40
N ASN A 47 26.50 -1.29 2.15
CA ASN A 47 26.26 -0.34 1.06
C ASN A 47 25.97 -1.13 -0.20
N LEU A 48 24.71 -1.59 -0.31
CA LEU A 48 24.27 -2.52 -1.32
C LEU A 48 23.21 -1.87 -2.21
N ASN A 49 23.22 -2.25 -3.47
CA ASN A 49 22.19 -1.92 -4.44
C ASN A 49 21.55 -3.22 -4.93
N VAL A 50 20.23 -3.25 -4.93
CA VAL A 50 19.41 -4.37 -5.39
C VAL A 50 18.55 -3.87 -6.54
N VAL A 51 18.46 -4.67 -7.60
CA VAL A 51 17.53 -4.45 -8.72
C VAL A 51 16.80 -5.74 -9.00
N ALA A 52 15.48 -5.69 -9.09
CA ALA A 52 14.67 -6.79 -9.55
C ALA A 52 13.68 -6.29 -10.60
N ASP A 53 13.62 -6.96 -11.75
CA ASP A 53 12.79 -6.49 -12.86
C ASP A 53 11.33 -6.96 -12.72
N LYS A 54 11.14 -8.21 -12.29
CA LYS A 54 9.83 -8.83 -12.06
C LYS A 54 9.92 -9.84 -10.93
N VAL A 55 9.14 -9.61 -9.89
CA VAL A 55 9.04 -10.43 -8.68
C VAL A 55 7.57 -10.68 -8.42
N ALA A 56 7.17 -11.94 -8.42
CA ALA A 56 5.85 -12.35 -7.96
C ALA A 56 5.76 -12.12 -6.44
N LEU A 57 4.82 -11.29 -5.98
CA LEU A 57 4.67 -10.96 -4.57
C LEU A 57 4.36 -12.20 -3.75
N GLU A 58 3.49 -13.08 -4.24
CA GLU A 58 3.14 -14.34 -3.59
C GLU A 58 4.33 -15.30 -3.38
N ALA A 59 5.42 -15.11 -4.12
CA ALA A 59 6.64 -15.89 -3.93
C ALA A 59 7.48 -15.36 -2.76
N ILE A 60 7.28 -14.11 -2.32
CA ILE A 60 8.12 -13.44 -1.33
C ILE A 60 7.36 -12.93 -0.09
N THR A 61 6.04 -13.09 -0.05
CA THR A 61 5.22 -12.74 1.12
C THR A 61 4.12 -13.77 1.35
N ASP A 62 3.75 -13.95 2.62
CA ASP A 62 2.73 -14.87 3.13
C ASP A 62 1.42 -14.16 3.52
N VAL A 63 1.29 -12.85 3.27
CA VAL A 63 0.11 -12.07 3.70
C VAL A 63 -1.07 -12.13 2.73
N GLY A 64 -0.97 -12.92 1.66
CA GLY A 64 -2.04 -13.09 0.67
C GLY A 64 -2.18 -11.95 -0.34
N ILE A 65 -1.14 -11.13 -0.48
CA ILE A 65 -1.00 -10.20 -1.61
C ILE A 65 -0.41 -10.95 -2.81
N THR A 66 -0.92 -10.65 -4.00
CA THR A 66 -0.47 -11.24 -5.26
C THR A 66 -0.19 -10.16 -6.29
N GLY A 67 0.57 -10.48 -7.32
CA GLY A 67 0.89 -9.58 -8.42
C GLY A 67 2.37 -9.49 -8.69
N VAL A 68 2.77 -8.69 -9.67
CA VAL A 68 4.17 -8.57 -10.09
C VAL A 68 4.70 -7.18 -9.79
N VAL A 69 5.81 -7.12 -9.08
CA VAL A 69 6.54 -5.88 -8.79
C VAL A 69 7.95 -5.94 -9.34
N GLY A 70 8.45 -4.79 -9.79
CA GLY A 70 9.85 -4.53 -10.07
C GLY A 70 10.31 -3.34 -9.24
N GLY A 71 11.61 -3.20 -9.07
CA GLY A 71 12.13 -2.09 -8.30
C GLY A 71 13.64 -2.07 -8.17
N ARG A 72 14.08 -0.99 -7.53
CA ARG A 72 15.47 -0.78 -7.12
C ARG A 72 15.48 -0.42 -5.65
N ALA A 73 16.45 -0.93 -4.93
CA ALA A 73 16.65 -0.59 -3.53
C ALA A 73 18.12 -0.30 -3.26
N HIS A 74 18.38 0.69 -2.41
CA HIS A 74 19.64 0.88 -1.73
C HIS A 74 19.49 0.36 -0.30
N ILE A 75 20.46 -0.42 0.17
CA ILE A 75 20.52 -0.94 1.53
C ILE A 75 21.79 -0.40 2.17
N GLY A 76 21.61 0.46 3.16
CA GLY A 76 22.65 1.06 3.98
C GLY A 76 22.57 0.66 5.45
N GLY A 77 23.43 1.23 6.27
CA GLY A 77 23.43 1.01 7.72
C GLY A 77 24.22 -0.24 8.12
N THR A 78 23.89 -0.83 9.25
CA THR A 78 24.57 -2.05 9.74
C THR A 78 23.69 -3.28 9.52
N THR A 79 24.26 -4.47 9.69
CA THR A 79 23.52 -5.75 9.56
C THR A 79 22.39 -5.89 10.58
N VAL A 80 22.46 -5.20 11.72
CA VAL A 80 21.43 -5.21 12.77
C VAL A 80 20.51 -3.99 12.74
N ALA A 81 20.93 -2.90 12.09
CA ALA A 81 20.12 -1.69 11.87
C ALA A 81 20.21 -1.24 10.40
N PRO A 82 19.67 -2.02 9.46
CA PRO A 82 19.70 -1.66 8.06
C PRO A 82 18.67 -0.57 7.77
N ARG A 83 19.01 0.30 6.81
CA ARG A 83 18.08 1.22 6.17
C ARG A 83 17.91 0.80 4.72
N VAL A 84 16.66 0.76 4.25
CA VAL A 84 16.32 0.44 2.86
C VAL A 84 15.60 1.61 2.24
N ASP A 85 16.13 2.15 1.14
CA ASP A 85 15.48 3.16 0.31
C ASP A 85 15.15 2.52 -1.04
N ALA A 86 13.86 2.33 -1.33
CA ALA A 86 13.40 1.62 -2.51
C ALA A 86 12.45 2.44 -3.39
N THR A 87 12.57 2.28 -4.70
CA THR A 87 11.56 2.70 -5.68
C THR A 87 10.97 1.45 -6.31
N ILE A 88 9.65 1.32 -6.22
CA ILE A 88 8.89 0.16 -6.71
C ILE A 88 7.89 0.58 -7.78
N GLY A 89 7.63 -0.33 -8.69
CA GLY A 89 6.53 -0.26 -9.65
C GLY A 89 5.97 -1.66 -9.86
N GLY A 90 4.66 -1.77 -10.07
CA GLY A 90 4.03 -3.07 -10.28
C GLY A 90 2.70 -2.96 -10.98
N ASP A 91 2.25 -4.08 -11.53
CA ASP A 91 0.98 -4.19 -12.22
C ASP A 91 0.17 -5.37 -11.67
N GLY A 92 -1.15 -5.23 -11.68
CA GLY A 92 -2.10 -6.28 -11.31
C GLY A 92 -1.98 -6.74 -9.85
N ILE A 93 -1.86 -5.80 -8.92
CA ILE A 93 -1.73 -6.09 -7.50
C ILE A 93 -3.10 -6.42 -6.92
N SER A 94 -3.22 -7.54 -6.21
CA SER A 94 -4.47 -7.96 -5.58
C SER A 94 -4.29 -8.35 -4.13
N TYR A 95 -5.22 -7.90 -3.28
CA TYR A 95 -5.26 -8.24 -1.86
C TYR A 95 -6.71 -8.32 -1.36
N LYS A 96 -7.10 -9.45 -0.75
CA LYS A 96 -8.44 -9.67 -0.18
C LYS A 96 -9.60 -9.28 -1.12
N GLY A 97 -9.47 -9.57 -2.42
CA GLY A 97 -10.49 -9.25 -3.43
C GLY A 97 -10.40 -7.84 -4.02
N TYR A 98 -9.60 -6.94 -3.44
CA TYR A 98 -9.33 -5.62 -4.02
C TYR A 98 -8.20 -5.69 -5.04
N HIS A 99 -8.38 -5.01 -6.17
CA HIS A 99 -7.45 -4.99 -7.29
C HIS A 99 -6.93 -3.57 -7.56
N VAL A 100 -5.64 -3.47 -7.86
CA VAL A 100 -4.96 -2.26 -8.30
C VAL A 100 -4.23 -2.59 -9.61
N ASP A 101 -4.57 -1.88 -10.68
CA ASP A 101 -4.02 -2.15 -12.01
C ASP A 101 -2.53 -1.83 -12.07
N ARG A 102 -2.14 -0.71 -11.44
CA ARG A 102 -0.74 -0.26 -11.39
C ARG A 102 -0.43 0.45 -10.08
N VAL A 103 0.74 0.18 -9.54
CA VAL A 103 1.34 0.92 -8.41
C VAL A 103 2.70 1.45 -8.81
N GLN A 104 3.02 2.65 -8.35
CA GLN A 104 4.38 3.19 -8.35
C GLN A 104 4.61 3.97 -7.06
N GLY A 105 5.79 3.89 -6.46
CA GLY A 105 6.06 4.64 -5.25
C GLY A 105 7.45 4.43 -4.70
N ASN A 106 7.79 5.26 -3.71
CA ASN A 106 9.00 5.11 -2.92
C ASN A 106 8.65 4.55 -1.55
N VAL A 107 9.47 3.61 -1.08
CA VAL A 107 9.34 2.97 0.22
C VAL A 107 10.66 3.14 0.96
N VAL A 108 10.59 3.61 2.20
CA VAL A 108 11.74 3.65 3.11
C VAL A 108 11.46 2.72 4.27
N TYR A 109 12.42 1.87 4.61
CA TYR A 109 12.45 1.14 5.87
C TYR A 109 13.64 1.64 6.68
N ASP A 110 13.39 2.08 7.90
CA ASP A 110 14.43 2.54 8.82
C ASP A 110 13.99 2.28 10.26
N ASN A 111 14.82 1.58 11.04
CA ASN A 111 14.60 1.31 12.46
C ASN A 111 13.18 0.80 12.82
N GLY A 112 12.69 -0.21 12.08
CA GLY A 112 11.37 -0.80 12.31
C GLY A 112 10.19 0.00 11.76
N LEU A 113 10.42 1.17 11.14
CA LEU A 113 9.39 1.99 10.50
C LEU A 113 9.45 1.85 8.98
N VAL A 114 8.34 1.43 8.38
CA VAL A 114 8.11 1.51 6.94
C VAL A 114 7.36 2.80 6.62
N ARG A 115 7.83 3.57 5.63
CA ARG A 115 7.21 4.82 5.16
C ARG A 115 7.02 4.81 3.65
N ILE A 116 5.88 5.33 3.23
CA ILE A 116 5.49 5.56 1.85
C ILE A 116 5.09 7.04 1.73
N ASP A 117 5.81 7.81 0.91
CA ASP A 117 5.62 9.26 0.85
C ASP A 117 4.72 9.75 -0.29
N ASP A 118 4.67 9.00 -1.38
CA ASP A 118 3.87 9.32 -2.56
C ASP A 118 3.73 8.08 -3.44
N ALA A 119 2.91 7.13 -3.00
CA ALA A 119 2.50 6.02 -3.86
C ALA A 119 1.33 6.46 -4.75
N GLN A 120 1.41 6.15 -6.04
CA GLN A 120 0.35 6.41 -7.01
C GLN A 120 -0.23 5.08 -7.46
N LEU A 121 -1.55 4.97 -7.35
CA LEU A 121 -2.33 3.78 -7.69
C LEU A 121 -3.26 4.10 -8.86
N SER A 122 -3.32 3.24 -9.86
CA SER A 122 -4.34 3.25 -10.91
C SER A 122 -5.35 2.13 -10.66
N ILE A 123 -6.64 2.45 -10.64
CA ILE A 123 -7.72 1.52 -10.31
C ILE A 123 -8.89 1.77 -11.26
N GLY A 124 -9.03 0.92 -12.27
CA GLY A 124 -9.94 1.12 -13.39
C GLY A 124 -9.68 2.45 -14.09
N SER A 125 -10.70 3.30 -14.16
CA SER A 125 -10.59 4.66 -14.69
C SER A 125 -10.11 5.70 -13.66
N GLY A 126 -10.07 5.34 -12.38
CA GLY A 126 -9.71 6.21 -11.27
C GLY A 126 -8.26 6.09 -10.84
N ASN A 127 -7.84 6.96 -9.93
CA ASN A 127 -6.52 6.90 -9.32
C ASN A 127 -6.55 7.30 -7.85
N ALA A 128 -5.48 6.93 -7.13
CA ALA A 128 -5.26 7.36 -5.76
C ALA A 128 -3.79 7.73 -5.54
N LYS A 129 -3.56 8.74 -4.70
CA LYS A 129 -2.26 9.04 -4.11
C LYS A 129 -2.27 8.68 -2.64
N VAL A 130 -1.31 7.87 -2.21
CA VAL A 130 -1.26 7.32 -0.86
C VAL A 130 0.04 7.71 -0.18
N LYS A 131 -0.09 8.20 1.05
CA LYS A 131 0.99 8.31 2.01
C LYS A 131 0.70 7.39 3.17
N GLY A 132 1.72 6.78 3.75
CA GLY A 132 1.49 5.95 4.91
C GLY A 132 2.75 5.59 5.66
N GLN A 133 2.53 5.10 6.87
CA GLN A 133 3.55 4.59 7.76
C GLN A 133 3.06 3.32 8.46
N TYR A 134 3.98 2.42 8.72
CA TYR A 134 3.74 1.16 9.41
C TYR A 134 4.90 0.86 10.36
N VAL A 135 4.58 0.64 11.64
CA VAL A 135 5.56 0.23 12.66
C VAL A 135 5.54 -1.30 12.75
N VAL A 136 6.64 -1.92 12.37
CA VAL A 136 6.72 -3.39 12.23
C VAL A 136 6.51 -4.11 13.57
N ASP A 137 7.08 -3.58 14.65
CA ASP A 137 7.06 -4.25 15.96
C ASP A 137 5.67 -4.22 16.62
N THR A 138 4.94 -3.12 16.46
CA THR A 138 3.66 -2.90 17.14
C THR A 138 2.46 -3.12 16.24
N GLY A 139 2.68 -3.18 14.92
CA GLY A 139 1.65 -3.29 13.91
C GLY A 139 0.79 -2.03 13.75
N ASP A 140 1.21 -0.89 14.30
CA ASP A 140 0.52 0.39 14.15
C ASP A 140 0.67 0.90 12.71
N PHE A 141 -0.42 1.41 12.14
CA PHE A 141 -0.44 2.02 10.81
C PHE A 141 -1.21 3.33 10.79
N ASP A 142 -0.78 4.21 9.90
CA ASP A 142 -1.40 5.50 9.62
C ASP A 142 -1.23 5.76 8.12
N ALA A 143 -2.34 6.00 7.42
CA ALA A 143 -2.34 6.22 5.99
C ALA A 143 -3.35 7.27 5.54
N VAL A 144 -2.93 8.12 4.61
CA VAL A 144 -3.78 9.11 3.95
C VAL A 144 -3.85 8.80 2.47
N ALA A 145 -5.06 8.68 1.94
CA ALA A 145 -5.33 8.45 0.54
C ALA A 145 -6.14 9.61 -0.05
N ASN A 146 -5.63 10.21 -1.12
CA ASN A 146 -6.34 11.16 -1.96
C ASN A 146 -6.81 10.43 -3.20
N VAL A 147 -8.12 10.31 -3.40
CA VAL A 147 -8.73 9.57 -4.51
C VAL A 147 -9.31 10.52 -5.54
N HIS A 148 -9.22 10.15 -6.81
CA HIS A 148 -9.80 10.90 -7.92
C HIS A 148 -10.54 9.97 -8.87
N ALA A 149 -11.80 10.29 -9.15
CA ALA A 149 -12.70 9.53 -10.04
C ALA A 149 -12.71 8.01 -9.79
N LEU A 150 -12.60 7.59 -8.51
CA LEU A 150 -12.55 6.17 -8.15
C LEU A 150 -13.96 5.57 -8.23
N SER A 151 -14.14 4.51 -9.02
CA SER A 151 -15.44 3.86 -9.19
C SER A 151 -15.82 3.05 -7.95
N LEU A 152 -17.00 3.31 -7.39
CA LEU A 152 -17.58 2.57 -6.26
C LEU A 152 -17.99 1.14 -6.65
N ASP A 153 -18.29 0.91 -7.93
CA ASP A 153 -18.65 -0.40 -8.46
C ASP A 153 -17.56 -1.44 -8.17
N THR A 154 -16.29 -1.01 -8.23
CA THR A 154 -15.10 -1.84 -7.96
C THR A 154 -15.10 -2.42 -6.53
N PHE A 155 -15.72 -1.73 -5.57
CA PHE A 155 -15.66 -2.08 -4.15
C PHE A 155 -16.98 -2.63 -3.60
N THR A 156 -18.09 -2.43 -4.32
CA THR A 156 -19.43 -2.73 -3.80
C THR A 156 -20.16 -3.83 -4.57
N GLN A 157 -19.54 -4.39 -5.62
CA GLN A 157 -20.14 -5.43 -6.48
C GLN A 157 -20.69 -6.64 -5.70
N ASP A 158 -20.02 -7.04 -4.62
CA ASP A 158 -20.39 -8.21 -3.82
C ASP A 158 -21.34 -7.86 -2.65
N MET A 159 -21.74 -6.60 -2.51
CA MET A 159 -22.68 -6.16 -1.48
C MET A 159 -24.12 -6.48 -1.88
N THR A 160 -24.98 -6.79 -0.91
CA THR A 160 -26.43 -6.96 -1.12
C THR A 160 -27.10 -5.74 -1.76
N MET A 161 -26.54 -4.56 -1.50
CA MET A 161 -26.90 -3.31 -2.16
C MET A 161 -25.62 -2.69 -2.75
N PRO A 162 -25.29 -2.96 -4.03
CA PRO A 162 -24.17 -2.31 -4.69
C PRO A 162 -24.45 -0.82 -4.89
N ILE A 163 -23.38 -0.03 -4.88
CA ILE A 163 -23.41 1.42 -5.08
C ILE A 163 -22.55 1.74 -6.30
N THR A 164 -23.14 2.44 -7.25
CA THR A 164 -22.44 2.85 -8.48
C THR A 164 -22.01 4.31 -8.41
N GLY A 165 -21.14 4.70 -9.33
CA GLY A 165 -20.69 6.09 -9.49
C GLY A 165 -19.23 6.26 -9.08
N THR A 166 -18.75 7.50 -9.09
CA THR A 166 -17.35 7.80 -8.80
C THR A 166 -17.21 8.68 -7.58
N ILE A 167 -16.08 8.54 -6.88
CA ILE A 167 -15.72 9.39 -5.75
C ILE A 167 -14.40 10.12 -5.94
N ASP A 168 -14.35 11.31 -5.37
CA ASP A 168 -13.18 12.16 -5.19
C ASP A 168 -13.07 12.51 -3.71
N GLY A 169 -11.86 12.67 -3.17
CA GLY A 169 -11.68 13.15 -1.81
C GLY A 169 -10.48 12.61 -1.08
N GLU A 170 -10.46 12.82 0.23
CA GLU A 170 -9.38 12.38 1.11
C GLU A 170 -9.93 11.47 2.20
N ILE A 171 -9.16 10.42 2.50
CA ILE A 171 -9.44 9.47 3.58
C ILE A 171 -8.15 9.30 4.39
N HIS A 172 -8.25 9.52 5.69
CA HIS A 172 -7.21 9.24 6.67
C HIS A 172 -7.65 8.07 7.53
N VAL A 173 -6.79 7.05 7.65
CA VAL A 173 -7.03 5.87 8.48
C VAL A 173 -5.89 5.68 9.46
N LEU A 174 -6.23 5.29 10.69
CA LEU A 174 -5.30 4.79 11.68
C LEU A 174 -5.73 3.41 12.14
N GLY A 175 -4.77 2.61 12.56
CA GLY A 175 -5.09 1.32 13.14
C GLY A 175 -3.90 0.56 13.65
N LYS A 176 -4.16 -0.67 14.08
CA LYS A 176 -3.18 -1.57 14.69
C LYS A 176 -3.50 -3.01 14.36
N ASN A 177 -2.48 -3.82 14.08
CA ASN A 177 -2.62 -5.27 13.87
C ASN A 177 -3.69 -5.62 12.81
N ASN A 178 -3.68 -4.91 11.68
CA ASN A 178 -4.66 -5.04 10.59
C ASN A 178 -6.12 -4.73 10.99
N GLN A 179 -6.34 -4.03 12.11
CA GLN A 179 -7.65 -3.53 12.53
C GLN A 179 -7.66 -2.00 12.44
N LEU A 180 -8.72 -1.45 11.85
CA LEU A 180 -8.99 -0.01 11.84
C LEU A 180 -9.37 0.44 13.25
N THR A 181 -8.74 1.52 13.76
CA THR A 181 -9.14 2.16 15.03
C THR A 181 -9.85 3.47 14.77
N ASP A 182 -9.36 4.24 13.80
CA ASP A 182 -9.87 5.56 13.48
C ASP A 182 -9.93 5.77 11.97
N LEU A 183 -10.93 6.52 11.53
CA LEU A 183 -11.05 6.97 10.15
C LEU A 183 -11.63 8.37 10.14
N VAL A 184 -11.08 9.24 9.31
CA VAL A 184 -11.70 10.51 8.93
C VAL A 184 -11.69 10.57 7.41
N GLY A 185 -12.85 10.87 6.81
CA GLY A 185 -12.96 10.98 5.37
C GLY A 185 -13.83 12.16 4.98
N ALA A 186 -13.43 12.86 3.93
CA ALA A 186 -14.25 13.87 3.26
C ALA A 186 -14.26 13.54 1.78
N VAL A 187 -15.42 13.12 1.27
CA VAL A 187 -15.57 12.62 -0.11
C VAL A 187 -16.71 13.32 -0.83
N GLN A 188 -16.55 13.47 -2.14
CA GLN A 188 -17.60 13.88 -3.05
C GLN A 188 -17.86 12.77 -4.07
N GLY A 189 -19.06 12.22 -4.02
CA GLY A 189 -19.60 11.29 -4.99
C GLY A 189 -20.26 12.00 -6.15
N HIS A 190 -20.17 11.41 -7.33
CA HIS A 190 -20.77 11.85 -8.59
C HIS A 190 -21.58 10.72 -9.22
N HIS A 191 -22.80 11.03 -9.66
CA HIS A 191 -23.73 10.07 -10.25
C HIS A 191 -23.91 8.80 -9.41
N ILE A 192 -24.19 8.99 -8.12
CA ILE A 192 -24.28 7.91 -7.15
C ILE A 192 -25.59 7.14 -7.34
N GLY A 193 -25.49 5.87 -7.71
CA GLY A 193 -26.64 5.01 -7.97
C GLY A 193 -26.84 3.98 -6.87
N VAL A 194 -28.05 3.91 -6.29
CA VAL A 194 -28.43 2.88 -5.31
C VAL A 194 -29.90 2.51 -5.53
N ARG A 195 -30.20 1.22 -5.75
CA ARG A 195 -31.58 0.69 -5.91
C ARG A 195 -32.43 1.47 -6.94
N GLY A 196 -31.83 1.88 -8.05
CA GLY A 196 -32.50 2.65 -9.11
C GLY A 196 -32.71 4.14 -8.82
N VAL A 197 -32.31 4.63 -7.64
CA VAL A 197 -32.18 6.05 -7.35
C VAL A 197 -30.80 6.52 -7.80
N ILE A 198 -30.75 7.65 -8.50
CA ILE A 198 -29.51 8.29 -8.93
C ILE A 198 -29.43 9.67 -8.28
N LEU A 199 -28.33 9.93 -7.59
CA LEU A 199 -27.99 11.21 -6.99
C LEU A 199 -26.92 11.87 -7.85
N ASP A 200 -27.11 13.13 -8.24
CA ASP A 200 -26.17 13.82 -9.13
C ASP A 200 -24.82 14.03 -8.44
N SER A 201 -24.88 14.43 -7.16
CA SER A 201 -23.70 14.62 -6.33
C SER A 201 -24.02 14.42 -4.86
N VAL A 202 -23.09 13.83 -4.12
CA VAL A 202 -23.17 13.68 -2.65
C VAL A 202 -21.84 14.09 -2.04
N LYS A 203 -21.83 15.07 -1.14
CA LYS A 203 -20.69 15.30 -0.25
C LYS A 203 -20.94 14.55 1.04
N ALA A 204 -19.98 13.77 1.49
CA ALA A 204 -20.07 13.01 2.73
C ALA A 204 -18.80 13.21 3.57
N ASP A 205 -19.02 13.51 4.85
CA ASP A 205 -18.00 13.47 5.88
C ASP A 205 -18.20 12.21 6.71
N LEU A 206 -17.12 11.46 6.94
CA LEU A 206 -17.09 10.21 7.68
C LEU A 206 -16.15 10.33 8.86
N THR A 207 -16.58 9.87 10.03
CA THR A 207 -15.70 9.66 11.18
C THR A 207 -15.91 8.26 11.75
N HIS A 208 -14.84 7.58 12.12
CA HIS A 208 -14.87 6.30 12.82
C HIS A 208 -14.03 6.39 14.09
N SER A 209 -14.59 5.96 15.21
CA SER A 209 -13.90 5.77 16.50
C SER A 209 -14.67 4.75 17.31
N ASP A 210 -13.98 3.91 18.08
CA ASP A 210 -14.58 2.98 19.06
C ASP A 210 -15.77 2.15 18.50
N ASN A 211 -15.61 1.62 17.28
CA ASN A 211 -16.60 0.85 16.50
C ASN A 211 -17.82 1.62 15.96
N LEU A 212 -17.90 2.94 16.17
CA LEU A 212 -18.97 3.77 15.63
C LEU A 212 -18.46 4.55 14.42
N THR A 213 -19.11 4.33 13.27
CA THR A 213 -18.93 5.17 12.09
C THR A 213 -20.07 6.18 12.04
N ASN A 214 -19.79 7.48 12.03
CA ASN A 214 -20.76 8.53 11.77
C ASN A 214 -20.58 9.05 10.34
N ILE A 215 -21.71 9.35 9.69
CA ILE A 215 -21.73 9.88 8.33
C ILE A 215 -22.68 11.07 8.30
N THR A 216 -22.21 12.21 7.79
CA THR A 216 -23.07 13.34 7.45
C THR A 216 -22.96 13.60 5.96
N MET A 217 -24.09 13.86 5.31
CA MET A 217 -24.14 14.05 3.87
C MET A 217 -25.07 15.17 3.43
N VAL A 218 -24.68 15.84 2.35
CA VAL A 218 -25.51 16.77 1.60
C VAL A 218 -25.36 16.47 0.12
N GLY A 219 -26.45 16.57 -0.63
CA GLY A 219 -26.40 16.21 -2.03
C GLY A 219 -27.52 16.81 -2.87
N ASN A 220 -27.43 16.56 -4.17
CA ASN A 220 -28.36 17.04 -5.18
C ASN A 220 -28.95 15.85 -5.94
N MET A 221 -30.22 15.99 -6.33
CA MET A 221 -30.94 15.04 -7.18
C MET A 221 -31.93 15.81 -8.05
N GLY A 222 -31.63 15.91 -9.35
CA GLY A 222 -32.33 16.78 -10.28
C GLY A 222 -32.28 18.24 -9.84
N ALA A 223 -33.44 18.87 -9.71
CA ALA A 223 -33.54 20.25 -9.22
C ALA A 223 -33.57 20.37 -7.68
N GLY A 224 -33.55 19.24 -6.96
CA GLY A 224 -33.67 19.21 -5.50
C GLY A 224 -32.34 19.03 -4.79
N SER A 225 -32.29 19.46 -3.52
CA SER A 225 -31.19 19.18 -2.59
C SER A 225 -31.69 18.37 -1.40
N PHE A 226 -30.81 17.59 -0.79
CA PHE A 226 -31.10 16.85 0.44
C PHE A 226 -29.92 16.91 1.42
N SER A 227 -30.21 16.60 2.67
CA SER A 227 -29.21 16.40 3.72
C SER A 227 -29.59 15.19 4.56
N GLY A 228 -28.59 14.49 5.09
CA GLY A 228 -28.79 13.35 5.96
C GLY A 228 -27.65 13.16 6.94
N TYR A 229 -27.93 12.42 8.01
CA TYR A 229 -26.93 11.93 8.94
C TYR A 229 -27.26 10.48 9.28
N GLY A 230 -26.24 9.69 9.61
CA GLY A 230 -26.41 8.30 9.98
C GLY A 230 -25.21 7.77 10.74
N SER A 231 -25.36 6.59 11.32
CA SER A 231 -24.26 5.90 11.96
C SER A 231 -24.32 4.38 11.76
N ILE A 232 -23.16 3.75 11.76
CA ILE A 232 -22.98 2.30 11.65
C ILE A 232 -22.18 1.85 12.87
N GLN A 233 -22.74 0.94 13.66
CA GLN A 233 -22.06 0.35 14.81
C GLN A 233 -21.59 -1.06 14.49
N ASN A 234 -20.27 -1.27 14.47
CA ASN A 234 -19.68 -2.58 14.29
C ASN A 234 -19.71 -3.35 15.62
N GLY A 235 -20.79 -4.10 15.85
CA GLY A 235 -20.90 -4.96 17.03
C GLY A 235 -22.33 -5.21 17.48
N SER A 236 -22.99 -6.22 16.88
CA SER A 236 -23.90 -7.18 17.51
C SER A 236 -24.35 -8.18 16.44
N ARG A 237 -23.69 -9.33 16.36
CA ARG A 237 -24.38 -10.55 15.90
C ARG A 237 -25.35 -10.90 17.03
N ASN A 238 -26.65 -10.81 16.78
CA ASN A 238 -27.62 -11.61 17.55
C ASN A 238 -27.54 -13.06 17.07
#